data_AF-A0A524LA47-F1
#
_entry.id   AF-A0A524LA47-F1
#
_cell.length_a   1.000
_cell.length_b   1.000
_cell.length_c   1.000
_cell.angle_alpha   90.00
_cell.angle_beta   90.00
_cell.angle_gamma   90.00
#
_symmetry.space_group_name_H-M   'P 1'
#
loop_
_entity.id
_entity.type
_entity.pdbx_description
1 polymer ?
#
loop_
_entity_poly.entity_id
_entity_poly.type
_entity_poly.pdbx_seq_one_letter_code
_entity_poly.pdbx_strand_id
1 'polypeptide(L)'
;MSKDDEIGPMQARSDLIDILSQYSENTEALVILIQSELKDLKDRDVVNDISNTITEAASQSKVDPATRDNVLYWLTETTPDVRQMILVQTIEELLKMDNCREATISALVKISSQENVDMVMEWVNHSILTLSQAVYVLLYPDSSAALK
;
A
#
# COMPACT_ATOMS: atom_id res chain seq x y z
N MET A 1 15.71 9.59 17.10
CA MET A 1 14.61 9.79 16.15
C MET A 1 13.78 10.95 16.69
N SER A 2 13.62 12.01 15.91
CA SER A 2 12.84 13.16 16.34
C SER A 2 11.35 12.82 16.28
N LYS A 3 10.51 13.51 17.08
CA LYS A 3 9.05 13.32 17.01
C LYS A 3 8.47 13.63 15.63
N ASP A 4 9.15 14.46 14.84
CA ASP A 4 8.75 14.79 13.47
C ASP A 4 8.99 13.61 12.50
N ASP A 5 10.00 12.78 12.77
CA ASP A 5 10.28 11.55 11.99
C ASP A 5 9.23 10.46 12.22
N GLU A 6 8.54 10.45 13.37
CA GLU A 6 7.46 9.48 13.68
C GLU A 6 6.08 9.95 13.17
N ILE A 7 5.83 11.26 13.18
CA ILE A 7 4.55 11.82 12.72
C ILE A 7 4.44 11.77 11.19
N GLY A 8 5.55 11.99 10.47
CA GLY A 8 5.58 12.04 9.00
C GLY A 8 5.02 10.78 8.32
N PRO A 9 5.55 9.58 8.59
CA PRO A 9 5.04 8.33 8.01
C PRO A 9 3.59 8.03 8.38
N MET A 10 3.17 8.36 9.61
CA MET A 10 1.79 8.17 10.04
C MET A 10 0.83 9.10 9.30
N GLN A 11 1.24 10.35 9.06
CA GLN A 11 0.48 11.30 8.26
C GLN A 11 0.39 10.83 6.81
N ALA A 12 1.51 10.41 6.20
CA ALA A 12 1.53 9.90 4.84
C ALA A 12 0.63 8.68 4.65
N ARG A 13 0.57 7.79 5.64
CA ARG A 13 -0.40 6.68 5.66
C ARG A 13 -1.84 7.19 5.69
N SER A 14 -2.16 8.14 6.57
CA SER A 14 -3.51 8.73 6.64
C SER A 14 -3.90 9.37 5.31
N ASP A 15 -3.00 10.18 4.74
CA ASP A 15 -3.19 10.86 3.47
C ASP A 15 -3.39 9.87 2.32
N LEU A 16 -2.62 8.76 2.31
CA LEU A 16 -2.76 7.72 1.31
C LEU A 16 -4.09 6.97 1.47
N ILE A 17 -4.56 6.72 2.69
CA ILE A 17 -5.90 6.16 2.93
C ILE A 17 -6.98 7.13 2.43
N ASP A 18 -6.84 8.43 2.67
CA ASP A 18 -7.80 9.44 2.21
C ASP A 18 -7.87 9.51 0.68
N ILE A 19 -6.72 9.36 0.00
CA ILE A 19 -6.66 9.26 -1.47
C ILE A 19 -7.28 7.95 -1.97
N LEU A 20 -6.97 6.82 -1.33
CA LEU A 20 -7.34 5.50 -1.84
C LEU A 20 -8.76 5.07 -1.46
N SER A 21 -9.32 5.60 -0.38
CA SER A 21 -10.64 5.20 0.12
C SER A 21 -11.81 5.91 -0.58
N GLN A 22 -11.56 7.06 -1.20
CA GLN A 22 -12.60 7.87 -1.83
C GLN A 22 -13.05 7.36 -3.20
N TYR A 23 -12.35 6.38 -3.78
CA TYR A 23 -12.66 5.88 -5.12
C TYR A 23 -12.57 4.35 -5.20
N SER A 24 -13.70 3.71 -5.52
CA SER A 24 -13.81 2.26 -5.61
C SER A 24 -13.02 1.66 -6.79
N GLU A 25 -12.62 2.47 -7.77
CA GLU A 25 -11.79 2.03 -8.90
C GLU A 25 -10.29 2.11 -8.60
N ASN A 26 -9.88 2.51 -7.38
CA ASN A 26 -8.48 2.55 -6.93
C ASN A 26 -7.79 1.17 -6.87
N THR A 27 -8.47 0.11 -7.29
CA THR A 27 -7.87 -1.21 -7.51
C THR A 27 -6.61 -1.11 -8.37
N GLU A 28 -6.64 -0.32 -9.44
CA GLU A 28 -5.50 -0.19 -10.36
C GLU A 28 -4.36 0.64 -9.74
N ALA A 29 -4.70 1.71 -9.01
CA ALA A 29 -3.72 2.50 -8.26
C ALA A 29 -3.01 1.65 -7.18
N LEU A 30 -3.76 0.86 -6.41
CA LEU A 30 -3.20 -0.08 -5.43
C LEU A 30 -2.28 -1.10 -6.08
N VAL A 31 -2.67 -1.68 -7.22
CA VAL A 31 -1.84 -2.64 -7.95
C VAL A 31 -0.52 -2.00 -8.39
N ILE A 32 -0.56 -0.79 -8.98
CA ILE A 32 0.65 -0.10 -9.44
C ILE A 32 1.55 0.22 -8.25
N LEU A 33 1.01 0.76 -7.15
CA LEU A 33 1.79 1.08 -5.95
C LEU A 33 2.48 -0.17 -5.36
N ILE A 34 1.76 -1.28 -5.26
CA ILE A 34 2.32 -2.55 -4.79
C ILE A 34 3.42 -3.04 -5.74
N GLN A 35 3.15 -3.07 -7.05
CA GLN A 35 4.13 -3.53 -8.05
C GLN A 35 5.38 -2.65 -8.09
N SER A 36 5.22 -1.35 -7.91
CA SER A 36 6.33 -0.39 -7.85
C SER A 36 7.19 -0.59 -6.60
N GLU A 37 6.61 -0.89 -5.44
CA GLU A 37 7.39 -1.22 -4.24
C GLU A 37 8.18 -2.52 -4.38
N LEU A 38 7.67 -3.49 -5.15
CA LEU A 38 8.37 -4.73 -5.44
C LEU A 38 9.52 -4.56 -6.45
N LYS A 39 9.67 -3.36 -7.04
CA LYS A 39 10.75 -2.99 -7.98
C LYS A 39 11.77 -2.06 -7.29
N ASP A 40 12.96 -1.91 -7.88
CA ASP A 40 14.00 -1.03 -7.34
C ASP A 40 13.66 0.44 -7.64
N LEU A 41 13.47 1.27 -6.61
CA LEU A 41 13.23 2.72 -6.74
C LEU A 41 14.41 3.50 -7.35
N LYS A 42 15.59 2.88 -7.55
CA LYS A 42 16.65 3.48 -8.38
C LYS A 42 16.24 3.60 -9.85
N ASP A 43 15.22 2.85 -10.26
CA ASP A 43 14.60 2.98 -11.57
C ASP A 43 13.67 4.21 -11.59
N ARG A 44 14.00 5.17 -12.47
CA ARG A 44 13.21 6.40 -12.63
C ARG A 44 11.81 6.10 -13.15
N ASP A 45 11.63 5.00 -13.88
CA ASP A 45 10.32 4.61 -14.39
C ASP A 45 9.40 4.21 -13.23
N VAL A 46 9.93 3.56 -12.20
CA VAL A 46 9.16 3.20 -10.99
C VAL A 46 8.72 4.44 -10.20
N VAL A 47 9.62 5.41 -10.03
CA VAL A 47 9.29 6.70 -9.39
C VAL A 47 8.22 7.46 -10.18
N ASN A 48 8.30 7.43 -11.51
CA ASN A 48 7.29 8.04 -12.38
C ASN A 48 5.94 7.32 -12.27
N ASP A 49 5.91 5.99 -12.22
CA ASP A 49 4.68 5.20 -12.07
C ASP A 49 3.98 5.52 -10.74
N ILE A 50 4.72 5.58 -9.62
CA ILE A 50 4.20 6.01 -8.32
C ILE A 50 3.67 7.45 -8.43
N SER A 51 4.45 8.36 -9.03
CA SER A 51 4.10 9.78 -9.12
C SER A 51 2.82 10.03 -9.92
N ASN A 52 2.68 9.39 -11.07
CA ASN A 52 1.51 9.50 -11.93
C ASN A 52 0.28 8.91 -11.25
N THR A 53 0.42 7.73 -10.65
CA THR A 53 -0.67 7.03 -9.97
C THR A 53 -1.23 7.83 -8.80
N ILE A 54 -0.35 8.35 -7.93
CA ILE A 54 -0.79 9.17 -6.79
C ILE A 54 -1.37 10.49 -7.25
N THR A 55 -0.80 11.12 -8.29
CA THR A 55 -1.34 12.38 -8.84
C THR A 55 -2.73 12.20 -9.41
N GLU A 56 -2.97 11.11 -10.14
CA GLU A 56 -4.27 10.78 -10.70
C GLU A 56 -5.30 10.48 -9.60
N ALA A 57 -4.97 9.57 -8.67
CA ALA A 57 -5.85 9.22 -7.56
C ALA A 57 -6.17 10.43 -6.66
N ALA A 58 -5.19 11.29 -6.40
CA ALA A 58 -5.38 12.53 -5.64
C ALA A 58 -6.31 13.52 -6.35
N SER A 59 -6.16 13.66 -7.67
CA SER A 59 -7.02 14.52 -8.50
C SER A 59 -8.48 14.04 -8.47
N GLN A 60 -8.70 12.74 -8.61
CA GLN A 60 -10.05 12.13 -8.55
C GLN A 60 -10.69 12.29 -7.17
N SER A 61 -9.89 12.16 -6.11
CA SER A 61 -10.32 12.28 -4.71
C SER A 61 -10.38 13.73 -4.20
N LYS A 62 -10.02 14.71 -5.04
CA LYS A 62 -10.04 16.15 -4.73
C LYS A 62 -9.28 16.52 -3.44
N VAL A 63 -8.22 15.78 -3.11
CA VAL A 63 -7.34 16.15 -2.00
C VAL A 63 -6.48 17.34 -2.39
N ASP A 64 -6.01 18.10 -1.40
CA ASP A 64 -5.16 19.25 -1.67
C ASP A 64 -3.75 18.82 -2.14
N PRO A 65 -3.00 19.71 -2.83
CA PRO A 65 -1.67 19.39 -3.31
C PRO A 65 -0.66 19.01 -2.22
N ALA A 66 -0.80 19.54 -0.99
CA ALA A 66 0.15 19.24 0.08
C ALA A 66 -0.01 17.79 0.58
N THR A 67 -1.25 17.29 0.67
CA THR A 67 -1.56 15.89 0.95
C THR A 67 -0.93 14.96 -0.09
N ARG A 68 -1.10 15.27 -1.38
CA ARG A 68 -0.45 14.53 -2.48
C ARG A 68 1.07 14.55 -2.35
N ASP A 69 1.66 15.72 -2.18
CA ASP A 69 3.12 15.91 -2.16
C ASP A 69 3.76 15.21 -0.94
N ASN A 70 3.06 15.19 0.19
CA ASN A 70 3.47 14.43 1.37
C ASN A 70 3.53 12.93 1.06
N VAL A 71 2.46 12.35 0.49
CA VAL A 71 2.44 10.93 0.11
C VAL A 71 3.55 10.60 -0.88
N LEU A 72 3.76 11.43 -1.91
CA LEU A 72 4.83 11.24 -2.89
C LEU A 72 6.21 11.21 -2.22
N TYR A 73 6.52 12.20 -1.39
CA TYR A 73 7.78 12.26 -0.68
C TYR A 73 8.04 10.97 0.12
N TRP A 74 7.05 10.53 0.91
CA TRP A 74 7.23 9.36 1.76
C TRP A 74 7.31 8.05 0.95
N LEU A 75 6.68 7.97 -0.23
CA LEU A 75 6.73 6.80 -1.09
C LEU A 75 7.94 6.77 -2.06
N THR A 76 8.69 7.86 -2.23
CA THR A 76 9.83 7.87 -3.18
C THR A 76 11.17 8.21 -2.54
N GLU A 77 11.19 9.01 -1.45
CA GLU A 77 12.43 9.55 -0.87
C GLU A 77 12.86 8.86 0.44
N THR A 78 12.19 7.79 0.85
CA THR A 78 12.41 7.14 2.15
C THR A 78 12.92 5.71 2.02
N THR A 79 13.31 5.08 3.13
CA THR A 79 13.81 3.72 3.12
C THR A 79 12.70 2.70 2.82
N PRO A 80 13.04 1.52 2.24
CA PRO A 80 12.05 0.47 2.01
C PRO A 80 11.20 0.14 3.24
N ASP A 81 11.80 0.02 4.42
CA ASP A 81 11.07 -0.31 5.66
C ASP A 81 9.94 0.69 5.96
N VAL A 82 10.16 1.99 5.74
CA VAL A 82 9.16 3.04 5.96
C VAL A 82 8.03 2.93 4.95
N ARG A 83 8.36 2.73 3.67
CA ARG A 83 7.36 2.59 2.60
C ARG A 83 6.54 1.32 2.74
N GLN A 84 7.18 0.20 3.07
CA GLN A 84 6.51 -1.07 3.34
C GLN A 84 5.54 -0.94 4.50
N MET A 85 5.94 -0.26 5.59
CA MET A 85 5.04 0.03 6.71
C MET A 85 3.83 0.85 6.25
N ILE A 86 4.04 1.93 5.49
CA ILE A 86 2.96 2.79 4.97
C ILE A 86 1.99 1.97 4.10
N LEU A 87 2.50 1.17 3.18
CA LEU A 87 1.69 0.37 2.26
C LEU A 87 0.93 -0.75 2.98
N VAL A 88 1.60 -1.53 3.82
CA VAL A 88 0.98 -2.64 4.55
C VAL A 88 -0.14 -2.13 5.45
N GLN A 89 0.09 -1.07 6.21
CA GLN A 89 -0.92 -0.52 7.11
C GLN A 89 -2.06 0.18 6.36
N THR A 90 -1.76 0.84 5.23
CA THR A 90 -2.81 1.40 4.36
C THR A 90 -3.73 0.30 3.83
N ILE A 91 -3.17 -0.78 3.28
CA ILE A 91 -3.96 -1.91 2.75
C ILE A 91 -4.75 -2.60 3.87
N GLU A 92 -4.14 -2.77 5.04
CA GLU A 92 -4.84 -3.30 6.22
C GLU A 92 -6.09 -2.47 6.56
N GLU A 93 -5.96 -1.14 6.55
CA GLU A 93 -7.09 -0.25 6.86
C GLU A 93 -8.16 -0.30 5.76
N LEU A 94 -7.77 -0.28 4.49
CA LEU A 94 -8.71 -0.40 3.36
C LEU A 94 -9.48 -1.74 3.38
N LEU A 95 -8.87 -2.83 3.86
CA LEU A 95 -9.54 -4.12 4.05
C LEU A 95 -10.56 -4.13 5.21
N LYS A 96 -10.42 -3.22 6.18
CA LYS A 96 -11.38 -3.03 7.29
C LYS A 96 -12.55 -2.11 6.90
N MET A 97 -12.41 -1.33 5.84
CA MET A 97 -13.44 -0.42 5.35
C MET A 97 -14.38 -1.15 4.37
N ASP A 98 -15.66 -1.25 4.71
CA ASP A 98 -16.66 -1.97 3.90
C ASP A 98 -16.73 -1.49 2.44
N ASN A 99 -16.57 -0.19 2.21
CA ASN A 99 -16.60 0.41 0.87
C ASN A 99 -15.32 0.18 0.04
N CYS A 100 -14.23 -0.26 0.67
CA CYS A 100 -12.93 -0.46 0.00
C CYS A 100 -12.51 -1.93 -0.04
N ARG A 101 -13.10 -2.78 0.81
CA ARG A 101 -12.67 -4.16 1.02
C ARG A 101 -12.62 -4.98 -0.27
N GLU A 102 -13.70 -4.97 -1.07
CA GLU A 102 -13.79 -5.76 -2.30
C GLU A 102 -12.74 -5.33 -3.35
N ALA A 103 -12.58 -4.02 -3.55
CA ALA A 103 -11.58 -3.44 -4.44
C ALA A 103 -10.15 -3.79 -3.97
N THR A 104 -9.91 -3.74 -2.67
CA THR A 104 -8.60 -4.06 -2.06
C THR A 104 -8.26 -5.54 -2.20
N ILE A 105 -9.23 -6.44 -1.97
CA ILE A 105 -9.06 -7.88 -2.23
C ILE A 105 -8.77 -8.11 -3.72
N SER A 106 -9.52 -7.46 -4.61
CA SER A 106 -9.31 -7.58 -6.06
C SER A 106 -7.91 -7.12 -6.48
N ALA A 107 -7.38 -6.06 -5.86
CA ALA A 107 -6.01 -5.61 -6.08
C ALA A 107 -4.99 -6.67 -5.62
N LEU A 108 -5.15 -7.23 -4.41
CA LEU A 108 -4.27 -8.27 -3.88
C LEU A 108 -4.28 -9.54 -4.74
N VAL A 109 -5.43 -9.93 -5.29
CA VAL A 109 -5.57 -11.08 -6.20
C VAL A 109 -4.77 -10.88 -7.49
N LYS A 110 -4.74 -9.66 -8.03
CA LYS A 110 -3.92 -9.32 -9.21
C LYS A 110 -2.41 -9.45 -8.96
N ILE A 111 -1.98 -9.38 -7.70
CA ILE A 111 -0.57 -9.49 -7.30
C ILE A 111 -0.19 -10.92 -6.93
N SER A 112 -1.02 -11.61 -6.13
CA SER A 112 -0.65 -12.87 -5.47
C SER A 112 -1.41 -14.11 -5.97
N SER A 113 -2.43 -13.95 -6.82
CA SER A 113 -3.45 -14.94 -7.22
C SER A 113 -4.61 -15.13 -6.23
N GLN A 114 -5.75 -15.60 -6.73
CA GLN A 114 -6.96 -15.84 -5.95
C GLN A 114 -6.74 -16.89 -4.86
N GLU A 115 -6.12 -18.02 -5.22
CA GLU A 115 -5.88 -19.14 -4.30
C GLU A 115 -5.04 -18.71 -3.09
N ASN A 116 -3.98 -17.93 -3.32
CA ASN A 116 -3.12 -17.42 -2.25
C ASN A 116 -3.85 -16.42 -1.35
N VAL A 117 -4.63 -15.49 -1.93
CA VAL A 117 -5.41 -14.52 -1.15
C VAL A 117 -6.45 -15.25 -0.29
N ASP A 118 -7.18 -16.20 -0.86
CA ASP A 118 -8.19 -16.98 -0.12
C ASP A 118 -7.55 -17.74 1.04
N MET A 119 -6.43 -18.43 0.79
CA MET A 119 -5.70 -19.17 1.82
C MET A 119 -5.21 -18.27 2.96
N VAL A 120 -4.61 -17.12 2.64
CA VAL A 120 -4.07 -16.20 3.65
C VAL A 120 -5.22 -15.53 4.44
N MET A 121 -6.33 -15.20 3.79
CA MET A 121 -7.49 -14.62 4.47
C MET A 121 -8.19 -15.65 5.38
N GLU A 122 -8.20 -16.93 5.02
CA GLU A 122 -8.62 -18.01 5.91
C GLU A 122 -7.75 -18.12 7.17
N TRP A 123 -6.44 -17.89 7.05
CA TRP A 123 -5.56 -17.82 8.23
C TRP A 123 -5.89 -16.64 9.14
N VAL A 124 -6.34 -15.51 8.59
CA VAL A 124 -6.87 -14.38 9.39
C VAL A 124 -8.16 -14.79 10.10
N ASN A 125 -9.09 -15.43 9.38
CA ASN A 125 -10.37 -15.88 9.94
C ASN A 125 -10.17 -16.87 11.10
N HIS A 126 -9.15 -17.72 11.02
CA HIS A 126 -8.77 -18.67 12.06
C HIS A 126 -7.85 -18.09 13.14
N SER A 127 -7.61 -16.77 13.13
CA SER A 127 -6.72 -16.09 14.08
C SER A 127 -5.29 -16.63 14.10
N ILE A 128 -4.84 -17.22 13.00
CA ILE A 128 -3.46 -17.69 12.80
C ILE A 128 -2.56 -16.49 12.49
N LEU A 129 -3.05 -15.57 11.66
CA LEU A 129 -2.39 -14.30 11.34
C LEU A 129 -3.29 -13.12 11.71
N THR A 130 -2.66 -12.02 12.10
CA THR A 130 -3.30 -10.70 12.06
C THR A 130 -3.44 -10.21 10.61
N LEU A 131 -4.35 -9.27 10.36
CA LEU A 131 -4.56 -8.74 9.02
C LEU A 131 -3.31 -8.06 8.44
N SER A 132 -2.53 -7.35 9.27
CA SER A 132 -1.25 -6.76 8.87
C SER A 132 -0.22 -7.82 8.48
N GLN A 133 -0.12 -8.93 9.22
CA GLN A 133 0.75 -10.06 8.89
C GLN A 133 0.31 -10.73 7.58
N ALA A 134 -1.00 -10.89 7.37
CA ALA A 134 -1.55 -11.43 6.13
C ALA A 134 -1.21 -10.55 4.92
N VAL A 135 -1.41 -9.23 5.02
CA VAL A 135 -1.01 -8.28 3.97
C VAL A 135 0.48 -8.39 3.69
N TYR A 136 1.33 -8.41 4.72
CA TYR A 136 2.77 -8.56 4.54
C TYR A 136 3.14 -9.84 3.78
N VAL A 137 2.55 -10.99 4.13
CA VAL A 137 2.77 -12.27 3.43
C VAL A 137 2.33 -12.21 1.97
N LEU A 138 1.21 -11.57 1.67
CA LEU A 138 0.69 -11.44 0.31
C LEU A 138 1.56 -10.55 -0.58
N LEU A 139 2.16 -9.50 -0.01
CA LEU A 139 3.03 -8.58 -0.73
C LEU A 139 4.45 -9.14 -0.88
N TYR A 140 4.97 -9.84 0.13
CA TYR A 140 6.37 -10.26 0.19
C TYR A 140 6.50 -11.79 0.42
N PRO A 141 6.06 -12.63 -0.53
CA PRO A 141 6.08 -14.09 -0.37
C PRO A 141 7.50 -14.67 -0.23
N ASP A 142 8.51 -14.00 -0.79
CA ASP A 142 9.92 -14.43 -0.82
C ASP A 142 10.79 -13.86 0.31
N SER A 143 10.24 -13.21 1.35
CA SER A 143 11.05 -12.72 2.48
C SER A 143 11.79 -13.83 3.25
N SER A 144 11.48 -15.10 2.98
CA SER A 144 12.27 -16.26 3.42
C SER A 144 13.62 -16.39 2.70
N ALA A 145 13.81 -15.76 1.54
CA ALA A 145 15.09 -15.67 0.84
C ALA A 145 16.03 -14.61 1.44
N ALA A 146 15.50 -13.62 2.17
CA ALA A 146 16.29 -12.60 2.88
C ALA A 146 16.93 -13.12 4.18
N LEU A 147 16.61 -14.35 4.60
CA LEU A 147 17.18 -15.06 5.74
C LEU A 147 18.32 -16.04 5.33
N LYS A 148 18.79 -15.98 4.09
CA LYS A 148 19.95 -16.75 3.61
C LYS A 148 21.23 -15.94 3.60
#